data_AF-A0A6S6XUG3-F1
#
_entry.id   AF-A0A6S6XUG3-F1
#
_cell.length_a   1.000
_cell.length_b   1.000
_cell.length_c   1.000
_cell.angle_alpha   90.00
_cell.angle_beta   90.00
_cell.angle_gamma   90.00
#
_symmetry.space_group_name_H-M   'P 1'
#
loop_
_entity.id
_entity.type
_entity.pdbx_description
1 polymer ?
#
loop_
_entity_poly.entity_id
_entity_poly.type
_entity_poly.pdbx_seq_one_letter_code
_entity_poly.pdbx_strand_id
1 'polypeptide(L)'
;MTTSEIIGIFQAALLASMKVAGPILIASIVIGIVISIFQAATQIHEQTLSFVPKLVAIALILVVLGPWMMETMSDFVHYIFDVIVRLD
;
A
#
# COMPACT_ATOMS: atom_id res chain seq x y z
N MET A 1 9.02 18.85 -21.55
CA MET A 1 8.10 17.69 -21.54
C MET A 1 8.27 16.84 -22.79
N THR A 2 9.24 15.94 -22.75
CA THR A 2 9.45 14.87 -23.74
C THR A 2 8.73 13.59 -23.33
N THR A 3 8.52 12.66 -24.25
CA THR A 3 7.89 11.36 -23.95
C THR A 3 8.65 10.57 -22.88
N SER A 4 9.98 10.69 -22.81
CA SER A 4 10.79 10.02 -21.79
C SER A 4 10.56 10.60 -20.39
N GLU A 5 10.32 11.90 -20.27
CA GLU A 5 10.00 12.54 -18.97
C GLU A 5 8.65 12.06 -18.45
N ILE A 6 7.64 11.96 -19.32
CA ILE A 6 6.31 11.45 -18.97
C ILE A 6 6.41 10.01 -18.45
N ILE A 7 7.15 9.14 -19.16
CA ILE A 7 7.36 7.75 -18.74
C ILE A 7 8.07 7.69 -17.38
N GLY A 8 9.07 8.55 -17.14
CA GLY A 8 9.77 8.64 -15.87
C GLY A 8 8.84 8.99 -14.70
N ILE A 9 7.94 9.95 -14.90
CA ILE A 9 6.92 10.34 -13.91
C ILE A 9 5.99 9.16 -13.59
N PHE A 10 5.51 8.45 -14.61
CA PHE A 10 4.65 7.27 -14.43
C PHE A 10 5.36 6.16 -13.66
N GLN A 11 6.63 5.88 -13.95
CA GLN A 11 7.41 4.89 -13.21
C GLN A 11 7.59 5.29 -11.75
N ALA A 12 7.90 6.55 -11.47
CA ALA A 12 8.02 7.06 -10.11
C ALA A 12 6.69 6.92 -9.34
N ALA A 13 5.57 7.24 -9.98
CA ALA A 13 4.23 7.10 -9.39
C ALA A 13 3.89 5.62 -9.07
N LEU A 14 4.18 4.70 -10.00
CA LEU A 14 3.99 3.27 -9.77
C LEU A 14 4.86 2.75 -8.63
N LEU A 15 6.13 3.15 -8.56
CA LEU A 15 7.02 2.75 -7.47
C LEU A 15 6.56 3.31 -6.11
N ALA A 16 6.15 4.57 -6.07
CA ALA A 16 5.66 5.20 -4.85
C ALA A 16 4.36 4.52 -4.36
N SER A 17 3.41 4.29 -5.26
CA SER A 17 2.17 3.58 -4.94
C SER A 17 2.42 2.12 -4.51
N MET A 18 3.33 1.40 -5.15
CA MET A 18 3.71 0.05 -4.73
C MET A 18 4.35 0.03 -3.35
N LYS A 19 5.23 1.00 -3.03
CA LYS A 19 5.85 1.10 -1.71
C LYS A 19 4.79 1.35 -0.62
N VAL A 20 3.84 2.24 -0.86
CA VAL A 20 2.76 2.52 0.10
C VAL A 20 1.76 1.37 0.19
N ALA A 21 1.24 0.85 -0.92
CA ALA A 21 0.24 -0.22 -0.89
C ALA A 21 0.82 -1.58 -0.48
N GLY A 22 2.09 -1.85 -0.80
CA GLY A 22 2.74 -3.15 -0.66
C GLY A 22 2.60 -3.78 0.74
N PRO A 23 3.01 -3.11 1.82
CA PRO A 23 2.91 -3.65 3.17
C PRO A 23 1.47 -4.00 3.59
N ILE A 24 0.49 -3.14 3.25
CA ILE A 24 -0.93 -3.36 3.55
C ILE A 24 -1.44 -4.59 2.79
N LEU A 25 -1.12 -4.70 1.50
CA LEU A 25 -1.55 -5.80 0.65
C LEU A 25 -0.95 -7.13 1.13
N ILE A 26 0.35 -7.17 1.41
CA ILE A 26 1.03 -8.38 1.91
C ILE A 26 0.37 -8.87 3.19
N ALA A 27 0.14 -7.97 4.16
CA ALA A 27 -0.50 -8.36 5.40
C ALA A 27 -1.96 -8.79 5.23
N SER A 28 -2.72 -8.08 4.40
CA SER A 28 -4.11 -8.45 4.09
C SER A 28 -4.20 -9.84 3.46
N ILE A 29 -3.25 -10.19 2.59
CA ILE A 29 -3.14 -11.52 1.96
C ILE A 29 -2.80 -12.57 3.02
N VAL A 30 -1.74 -12.38 3.80
CA VAL A 30 -1.30 -13.34 4.83
C VAL A 30 -2.43 -13.64 5.81
N ILE A 31 -3.08 -12.60 6.32
CA ILE A 31 -4.15 -12.72 7.30
C ILE A 31 -5.40 -13.33 6.68
N GLY A 32 -5.73 -12.94 5.45
CA GLY A 32 -6.83 -13.55 4.70
C GLY A 32 -6.65 -15.05 4.52
N ILE A 33 -5.43 -15.50 4.24
CA ILE A 33 -5.09 -16.93 4.12
C ILE A 33 -5.20 -17.64 5.47
N VAL A 34 -4.64 -17.08 6.54
CA VAL A 34 -4.69 -17.69 7.87
C VAL A 34 -6.14 -17.87 8.33
N ILE A 35 -6.98 -16.84 8.15
CA ILE A 35 -8.38 -16.91 8.56
C ILE A 35 -9.18 -17.86 7.67
N SER A 36 -8.94 -17.90 6.36
CA SER A 36 -9.67 -18.81 5.46
C SER A 36 -9.39 -20.28 5.78
N ILE A 37 -8.15 -20.62 6.15
CA ILE A 37 -7.79 -21.95 6.62
C ILE A 37 -8.51 -22.28 7.92
N PHE A 38 -8.55 -21.36 8.88
CA PHE A 38 -9.24 -21.56 10.15
C PHE A 38 -10.75 -21.77 9.95
N GLN A 39 -11.38 -20.94 9.11
CA GLN A 39 -12.79 -21.05 8.75
C GLN A 39 -13.11 -22.39 8.09
N ALA A 40 -12.26 -22.84 7.16
CA ALA A 40 -12.43 -24.13 6.50
C ALA A 40 -12.26 -25.31 7.47
N ALA A 41 -11.26 -25.25 8.36
CA ALA A 41 -10.99 -26.29 9.35
C ALA A 41 -12.13 -26.46 10.37
N THR A 42 -12.77 -25.36 10.79
CA THR A 42 -13.86 -25.38 11.76
C THR A 42 -15.26 -25.39 11.14
N GLN A 43 -15.36 -25.40 9.81
CA GLN A 43 -16.62 -25.30 9.04
C GLN A 43 -17.46 -24.05 9.38
N ILE A 44 -16.82 -22.97 9.84
CA ILE A 44 -17.51 -21.71 10.19
C ILE A 44 -17.55 -20.83 8.95
N HIS A 45 -18.76 -20.48 8.50
CA HIS A 45 -19.00 -19.64 7.31
C HIS A 45 -19.52 -18.24 7.67
N GLU A 46 -19.08 -17.69 8.81
CA GLU A 46 -19.48 -16.34 9.22
C GLU A 46 -18.55 -15.27 8.65
N GLN A 47 -19.10 -14.42 7.80
CA GLN A 47 -18.35 -13.37 7.09
C GLN A 47 -17.64 -12.38 8.03
N THR A 48 -18.26 -12.05 9.17
CA THR A 48 -17.75 -11.14 10.20
C THR A 48 -16.41 -11.58 10.79
N LEU A 49 -16.16 -12.89 10.95
CA LEU A 49 -14.91 -13.43 11.49
C LEU A 49 -13.71 -13.18 10.57
N SER A 50 -13.93 -13.02 9.26
CA SER A 50 -12.87 -12.66 8.32
C SER A 50 -12.53 -11.17 8.31
N PHE A 51 -13.50 -10.34 8.71
CA PHE A 51 -13.41 -8.90 8.55
C PHE A 51 -12.68 -8.24 9.73
N VAL A 52 -13.06 -8.59 10.95
CA VAL A 52 -12.55 -7.91 12.17
C VAL A 52 -11.04 -8.09 12.35
N PRO A 53 -10.46 -9.32 12.31
CA PRO A 53 -9.02 -9.48 12.54
C PRO A 53 -8.18 -8.81 11.45
N LYS A 54 -8.68 -8.78 10.20
CA LYS A 54 -8.04 -8.09 9.09
C LYS A 54 -8.00 -6.58 9.31
N LEU A 55 -9.11 -5.97 9.76
CA LEU A 55 -9.15 -4.54 10.09
C LEU A 55 -8.15 -4.17 11.18
N VAL A 56 -8.10 -4.94 12.27
CA VAL A 56 -7.17 -4.69 13.38
C VAL A 56 -5.73 -4.72 12.88
N ALA A 57 -5.37 -5.69 12.05
CA ALA A 57 -4.02 -5.77 11.53
C ALA A 57 -3.67 -4.64 10.56
N ILE A 58 -4.60 -4.24 9.69
CA ILE A 58 -4.39 -3.07 8.82
C ILE A 58 -4.17 -1.82 9.67
N ALA A 59 -4.98 -1.62 10.72
CA ALA A 59 -4.82 -0.49 11.63
C ALA A 59 -3.44 -0.49 12.31
N LEU A 60 -2.98 -1.64 12.80
CA LEU A 60 -1.65 -1.77 13.40
C LEU A 60 -0.53 -1.44 12.39
N ILE A 61 -0.66 -1.91 11.15
CA ILE A 61 0.32 -1.62 10.10
C ILE A 61 0.35 -0.13 9.77
N LEU A 62 -0.81 0.52 9.70
CA LEU A 62 -0.89 1.96 9.47
C LEU A 62 -0.26 2.75 10.62
N VAL A 63 -0.38 2.29 11.86
CA VAL A 63 0.27 2.94 13.01
C VAL A 63 1.79 2.78 12.95
N VAL A 64 2.29 1.58 12.62
CA VAL A 64 3.72 1.28 12.63
C VAL A 64 4.43 1.82 11.38
N LEU A 65 3.85 1.64 10.20
CA LEU A 65 4.44 2.02 8.91
C LEU A 65 3.93 3.35 8.35
N GLY A 66 2.91 3.95 8.98
CA GLY A 66 2.34 5.23 8.56
C GLY A 66 3.36 6.35 8.36
N PRO A 67 4.32 6.57 9.29
CA PRO A 67 5.36 7.59 9.11
C PRO A 67 6.20 7.36 7.84
N TRP A 68 6.61 6.12 7.58
CA TRP A 68 7.40 5.75 6.39
C TRP A 68 6.59 5.90 5.09
N MET A 69 5.29 5.59 5.13
CA MET A 69 4.40 5.81 3.98
C MET A 69 4.25 7.30 3.67
N MET A 70 4.14 8.13 4.70
CA MET A 70 4.09 9.59 4.55
C MET A 70 5.39 10.15 3.98
N GLU A 71 6.54 9.67 4.45
CA GLU A 71 7.85 10.01 3.88
C GLU A 71 7.92 9.64 2.39
N THR A 72 7.52 8.42 2.04
CA THR A 72 7.49 7.96 0.64
C THR A 72 6.60 8.84 -0.25
N MET A 73 5.45 9.29 0.26
CA MET A 73 4.58 10.23 -0.46
C MET A 73 5.19 11.62 -0.56
N SER A 74 5.83 12.11 0.51
CA SER A 74 6.53 13.40 0.49
C SER A 74 7.67 13.40 -0.53
N ASP A 75 8.45 12.33 -0.61
CA ASP A 75 9.53 12.17 -1.59
C ASP A 75 9.00 12.22 -3.02
N PHE A 76 7.89 11.53 -3.28
CA PHE A 76 7.25 11.57 -4.59
C PHE A 76 6.73 12.98 -4.92
N VAL A 77 6.13 13.67 -3.96
CA VAL A 77 5.67 15.06 -4.14
C VAL A 77 6.84 15.98 -4.45
N HIS A 78 7.94 15.93 -3.69
CA HIS A 78 9.14 16.72 -3.97
C HIS A 78 9.72 16.43 -5.36
N TYR A 79 9.77 15.16 -5.76
CA TYR A 79 10.18 14.78 -7.11
C TYR A 79 9.32 15.44 -8.20
N ILE A 80 8.00 15.49 -8.02
CA ILE A 80 7.10 16.16 -8.97
C ILE A 80 7.38 17.67 -9.02
N PHE A 81 7.56 18.33 -7.87
CA PHE A 81 7.89 19.75 -7.84
C PHE A 81 9.23 20.05 -8.52
N ASP A 82 10.25 19.22 -8.32
CA ASP A 82 11.54 19.35 -9.00
C ASP A 82 11.40 19.22 -10.52
N VAL A 83 10.56 18.29 -10.99
CA VAL A 83 10.26 18.14 -12.41
C VAL A 83 9.56 19.39 -12.96
N ILE A 84 8.62 19.97 -12.21
CA ILE A 84 7.93 21.22 -12.61
C ILE A 84 8.92 22.38 -12.73
N VAL A 85 9.80 22.58 -11.75
CA VAL A 85 10.77 23.69 -11.77
C VAL A 85 11.77 23.57 -12.93
N ARG A 86 12.14 22.35 -13.33
CA ARG A 86 13.04 22.12 -14.48
C ARG A 86 12.38 22.35 -15.85
N LEU A 87 11.06 22.48 -15.89
CA LEU A 87 10.30 22.68 -17.13
C LEU A 87 10.13 24.15 -17.51
N ASP A 88 10.46 25.08 -16.61
CA ASP A 88 10.65 26.51 -16.89
C ASP A 88 12.08 26.79 -17.42
#